data_AF-A0A2E2WN31-F1
#
_entry.id   AF-A0A2E2WN31-F1
#
_cell.length_a   1.000
_cell.length_b   1.000
_cell.length_c   1.000
_cell.angle_alpha   90.00
_cell.angle_beta   90.00
_cell.angle_gamma   90.00
#
_symmetry.space_group_name_H-M   'P 1'
#
loop_
_entity.id
_entity.type
_entity.pdbx_description
1 polymer ?
#
loop_
_entity_poly.entity_id
_entity_poly.type
_entity_poly.pdbx_seq_one_letter_code
_entity_poly.pdbx_strand_id
1 'polypeptide(L)'
;MIMKIPKVLHFIWAGGVRKLPREYAENVNLWSIQNPDFAINLWIDRRSDPTADAFYAREIRAGRLPATLRLMDIEEQDVCTEYVRYEIDRLKPNYGKSSDQLRYRILQKFGGAYFDSDIIPGETRLNEHEAFTTEWAEHQCLYVDPDSQGSGVIGNDGFISTQDNPIMNYLSTFCEHSYYDLVNARPLIYEPENEQFASKCMATNNRSALYAYDDAQYLFHSTIDSTGPGAVRSVIGSEIPASGEQRLGSYIRVMINTTSPMPEKPMGKWRGVPIKNYDQLEDAIAAVERTITFEVNHMRIFRFSDHINNLRDATKTLYPPPSDNTIITALDTILQKINPKKVERVQLMPHHFYYIHQLTDAERWLDKIGLFPFVAFAAATPVMMAFYQASSPEWRGIIFDALSPKNQQLIHNTVDFISLTLNRGLIEKLSTDPALFDEKFQYINQLNDLIHNYSEIKYMPGPLSRKVAEIKTIIDHQTQTMVEAKTRVDVAARRQRIAELRAENAAANESTSEEENDAVAPRSLWSCCK
;
A
#
# COMPACT_ATOMS: atom_id res chain seq x y z
N MET A 1 -9.33 -19.92 -35.83
CA MET A 1 -8.89 -18.67 -36.50
C MET A 1 -7.38 -18.65 -36.34
N ILE A 2 -6.61 -18.53 -37.41
CA ILE A 2 -5.14 -18.52 -37.31
C ILE A 2 -4.72 -17.10 -36.95
N MET A 3 -4.04 -16.94 -35.81
CA MET A 3 -3.51 -15.67 -35.34
C MET A 3 -2.00 -15.63 -35.59
N LYS A 4 -1.51 -14.51 -36.13
CA LYS A 4 -0.08 -14.22 -36.23
C LYS A 4 0.26 -13.13 -35.25
N ILE A 5 1.40 -13.25 -34.57
CA ILE A 5 1.89 -12.19 -33.71
C ILE A 5 2.30 -11.01 -34.61
N PRO A 6 1.79 -9.79 -34.37
CA PRO A 6 2.15 -8.62 -35.17
C PRO A 6 3.65 -8.33 -35.09
N LYS A 7 4.29 -8.03 -36.23
CA LYS A 7 5.71 -7.62 -36.28
C LYS A 7 5.89 -6.18 -35.82
N VAL A 8 5.66 -5.95 -34.53
CA VAL A 8 5.76 -4.65 -33.89
C VAL A 8 6.58 -4.79 -32.60
N LEU A 9 7.54 -3.88 -32.42
CA LEU A 9 8.31 -3.71 -31.20
C LEU A 9 7.75 -2.55 -30.39
N HIS A 10 7.56 -2.76 -29.09
CA HIS A 10 7.04 -1.77 -28.16
C HIS A 10 8.11 -1.43 -27.12
N PHE A 11 8.41 -0.13 -27.00
CA PHE A 11 9.24 0.44 -25.94
C PHE A 11 8.45 1.51 -25.20
N ILE A 12 8.59 1.61 -23.88
CA ILE A 12 7.88 2.60 -23.08
C ILE A 12 8.89 3.63 -22.56
N TRP A 13 8.61 4.91 -22.85
CA TRP A 13 9.26 6.05 -22.23
C TRP A 13 8.22 7.13 -21.94
N ALA A 14 7.29 6.79 -21.05
CA ALA A 14 6.13 7.58 -20.70
C ALA A 14 6.20 8.09 -19.26
N GLY A 15 5.84 9.36 -19.07
CA GLY A 15 5.77 10.01 -17.76
C GLY A 15 6.90 11.03 -17.52
N GLY A 16 6.49 12.25 -17.21
CA GLY A 16 7.38 13.36 -16.91
C GLY A 16 8.15 13.89 -18.13
N VAL A 17 8.92 14.95 -17.92
CA VAL A 17 9.66 15.65 -18.99
C VAL A 17 11.03 15.03 -19.32
N ARG A 18 11.40 13.94 -18.65
CA ARG A 18 12.69 13.27 -18.88
C ARG A 18 12.65 12.55 -20.21
N LYS A 19 13.62 12.83 -21.06
CA LYS A 19 13.75 12.21 -22.39
C LYS A 19 14.49 10.88 -22.31
N LEU A 20 14.24 10.00 -23.29
CA LEU A 20 14.97 8.74 -23.43
C LEU A 20 16.48 9.02 -23.47
N PRO A 21 17.27 8.49 -22.51
CA PRO A 21 18.71 8.59 -22.51
C PRO A 21 19.31 8.07 -23.82
N ARG A 22 20.47 8.60 -24.17
CA ARG A 22 21.11 8.30 -25.46
C ARG A 22 21.45 6.82 -25.58
N GLU A 23 21.98 6.23 -24.53
CA GLU A 23 22.32 4.82 -24.42
C GLU A 23 21.11 3.91 -24.68
N TYR A 24 19.92 4.30 -24.23
CA TYR A 24 18.69 3.54 -24.46
C TYR A 24 18.12 3.78 -25.87
N ALA A 25 18.29 4.97 -26.43
CA ALA A 25 17.97 5.23 -27.83
C ALA A 25 18.85 4.39 -28.78
N GLU A 26 20.13 4.22 -28.45
CA GLU A 26 21.06 3.36 -29.17
C GLU A 26 20.60 1.90 -29.12
N ASN A 27 20.13 1.40 -27.97
CA ASN A 27 19.54 0.06 -27.86
C ASN A 27 18.28 -0.13 -28.74
N VAL A 28 17.36 0.85 -28.73
CA VAL A 28 16.18 0.82 -29.60
C VAL A 28 16.59 0.77 -31.09
N ASN A 29 17.66 1.49 -31.46
CA ASN A 29 18.18 1.45 -32.82
C ASN A 29 18.82 0.10 -33.17
N LEU A 30 19.50 -0.57 -32.23
CA LEU A 30 20.02 -1.94 -32.43
C LEU A 30 18.91 -2.93 -32.75
N TRP A 31 17.79 -2.88 -32.01
CA TRP A 31 16.61 -3.68 -32.30
C TRP A 31 16.08 -3.45 -33.73
N SER A 32 16.08 -2.19 -34.19
CA SER A 32 15.66 -1.84 -35.57
C SER A 32 16.59 -2.38 -36.64
N ILE A 33 17.90 -2.36 -36.40
CA ILE A 33 18.90 -2.83 -37.37
C ILE A 33 18.79 -4.34 -37.54
N GLN A 34 18.61 -5.06 -36.42
CA GLN A 34 18.51 -6.51 -36.42
C GLN A 34 17.16 -7.03 -36.95
N ASN A 35 16.09 -6.24 -36.81
CA ASN A 35 14.72 -6.60 -37.18
C ASN A 35 14.09 -5.54 -38.11
N PRO A 36 14.61 -5.34 -39.34
CA PRO A 36 14.27 -4.21 -40.20
C PRO A 36 12.83 -4.21 -40.75
N ASP A 37 12.14 -5.34 -40.68
CA ASP A 37 10.74 -5.50 -41.10
C ASP A 37 9.74 -5.35 -39.94
N PHE A 38 10.22 -5.08 -38.72
CA PHE A 38 9.36 -4.74 -37.59
C PHE A 38 9.09 -3.24 -37.55
N ALA A 39 7.83 -2.87 -37.31
CA ALA A 39 7.51 -1.52 -36.90
C ALA A 39 7.98 -1.28 -35.46
N ILE A 40 8.42 -0.07 -35.13
CA ILE A 40 8.86 0.28 -33.78
C ILE A 40 7.92 1.34 -33.23
N ASN A 41 7.34 1.07 -32.06
CA ASN A 41 6.47 1.99 -31.34
C ASN A 41 7.19 2.41 -30.04
N LEU A 42 7.43 3.71 -29.90
CA LEU A 42 7.84 4.31 -28.63
C LEU A 42 6.62 4.96 -27.98
N TRP A 43 6.21 4.41 -26.84
CA TRP A 43 5.08 4.89 -26.06
C TRP A 43 5.49 6.07 -25.18
N ILE A 44 4.79 7.19 -25.32
CA ILE A 44 5.07 8.46 -24.63
C ILE A 44 3.82 8.96 -23.91
N ASP A 45 3.99 9.95 -23.04
CA ASP A 45 2.90 10.65 -22.36
C ASP A 45 2.93 12.15 -22.72
N ARG A 46 2.21 12.54 -23.78
CA ARG A 46 2.15 13.93 -24.25
C ARG A 46 1.56 14.87 -23.22
N ARG A 47 0.71 14.35 -22.32
CA ARG A 47 0.11 15.16 -21.25
C ARG A 47 1.15 15.64 -20.24
N SER A 48 2.11 14.80 -19.86
CA SER A 48 3.19 15.21 -18.94
C SER A 48 4.41 15.81 -19.65
N ASP A 49 4.55 15.55 -20.96
CA ASP A 49 5.61 16.14 -21.80
C ASP A 49 5.09 16.58 -23.17
N PRO A 50 4.54 17.81 -23.27
CA PRO A 50 4.05 18.37 -24.54
C PRO A 50 5.14 18.58 -25.59
N THR A 51 6.42 18.45 -25.21
CA THR A 51 7.57 18.64 -26.11
C THR A 51 8.12 17.33 -26.68
N ALA A 52 7.52 16.19 -26.32
CA ALA A 52 7.97 14.86 -26.72
C ALA A 52 8.07 14.71 -28.24
N ASP A 53 7.03 15.06 -29.00
CA ASP A 53 7.01 14.90 -30.46
C ASP A 53 8.14 15.68 -31.15
N ALA A 54 8.31 16.95 -30.78
CA ALA A 54 9.36 17.81 -31.35
C ALA A 54 10.76 17.29 -31.02
N PHE A 55 10.96 16.80 -29.79
CA PHE A 55 12.22 16.19 -29.36
C PHE A 55 12.52 14.94 -30.20
N TYR A 56 11.63 13.94 -30.20
CA TYR A 56 11.90 12.67 -30.85
C TYR A 56 11.95 12.78 -32.38
N ALA A 57 11.17 13.66 -32.99
CA ALA A 57 11.29 13.95 -34.42
C ALA A 57 12.69 14.47 -34.79
N ARG A 58 13.34 15.25 -33.90
CA ARG A 58 14.73 15.69 -34.10
C ARG A 58 15.72 14.53 -33.92
N GLU A 59 15.51 13.67 -32.93
CA GLU A 59 16.37 12.50 -32.71
C GLU A 59 16.33 11.51 -33.88
N ILE A 60 15.14 11.30 -34.48
CA ILE A 60 14.97 10.52 -35.71
C ILE A 60 15.71 11.18 -36.89
N ARG A 61 15.53 12.50 -37.11
CA ARG A 61 16.25 13.22 -38.19
C ARG A 61 17.76 13.20 -38.01
N ALA A 62 18.24 13.15 -36.77
CA ALA A 62 19.65 13.04 -36.46
C ALA A 62 20.21 11.61 -36.59
N GLY A 63 19.37 10.62 -36.94
CA GLY A 63 19.75 9.21 -37.08
C GLY A 63 20.07 8.51 -35.75
N ARG A 64 19.67 9.10 -34.61
CA ARG A 64 19.87 8.50 -33.28
C ARG A 64 18.75 7.54 -32.89
N LEU A 65 17.58 7.70 -33.51
CA LEU A 65 16.46 6.77 -33.43
C LEU A 65 16.11 6.30 -34.84
N PRO A 66 15.52 5.09 -34.96
CA PRO A 66 15.23 4.53 -36.27
C PRO A 66 14.16 5.33 -37.01
N ALA A 67 14.31 5.43 -38.33
CA ALA A 67 13.35 6.16 -39.18
C ALA A 67 11.95 5.52 -39.21
N THR A 68 11.84 4.24 -38.86
CA THR A 68 10.60 3.48 -38.76
C THR A 68 9.88 3.68 -37.42
N LEU A 69 10.48 4.43 -36.47
CA LEU A 69 9.91 4.67 -35.15
C LEU A 69 8.64 5.52 -35.24
N ARG A 70 7.59 5.05 -34.57
CA ARG A 70 6.31 5.73 -34.40
C ARG A 70 6.16 6.14 -32.94
N LEU A 71 5.74 7.38 -32.71
CA LEU A 71 5.39 7.86 -31.38
C LEU A 71 3.92 7.53 -31.11
N MET A 72 3.68 6.77 -30.05
CA MET A 72 2.35 6.37 -29.61
C MET A 72 2.06 7.05 -28.28
N ASP A 73 0.96 7.80 -28.17
CA ASP A 73 0.58 8.41 -26.89
C ASP A 73 -0.31 7.47 -26.08
N ILE A 74 -0.02 7.34 -24.78
CA ILE A 74 -0.72 6.41 -23.91
C ILE A 74 -2.20 6.76 -23.67
N GLU A 75 -2.59 8.04 -23.75
CA GLU A 75 -3.99 8.47 -23.60
C GLU A 75 -4.74 8.32 -24.93
N GLU A 76 -4.18 8.80 -26.05
CA GLU A 76 -4.81 8.71 -27.38
C GLU A 76 -5.09 7.27 -27.81
N GLN A 77 -4.24 6.33 -27.38
CA GLN A 77 -4.36 4.92 -27.70
C GLN A 77 -5.16 4.13 -26.65
N ASP A 78 -5.69 4.79 -25.62
CA ASP A 78 -6.54 4.16 -24.60
C ASP A 78 -5.85 2.94 -23.95
N VAL A 79 -4.58 3.12 -23.57
CA VAL A 79 -3.81 2.17 -22.75
C VAL A 79 -3.50 2.74 -21.37
N CYS A 80 -3.65 4.06 -21.15
CA CYS A 80 -3.50 4.71 -19.87
C CYS A 80 -4.78 4.58 -19.02
N THR A 81 -4.76 3.72 -18.00
CA THR A 81 -5.83 3.65 -17.01
C THR A 81 -5.67 4.72 -15.93
N GLU A 82 -6.68 4.88 -15.08
CA GLU A 82 -6.57 5.72 -13.88
C GLU A 82 -5.48 5.24 -12.92
N TYR A 83 -5.15 3.95 -12.89
CA TYR A 83 -4.06 3.38 -12.09
C TYR A 83 -2.68 3.74 -12.64
N VAL A 84 -2.52 3.68 -13.98
CA VAL A 84 -1.31 4.17 -14.67
C VAL A 84 -1.17 5.68 -14.42
N ARG A 85 -2.26 6.43 -14.61
CA ARG A 85 -2.25 7.88 -14.44
C ARG A 85 -1.98 8.29 -13.00
N TYR A 86 -2.49 7.56 -12.01
CA TYR A 86 -2.20 7.77 -10.59
C TYR A 86 -0.70 7.69 -10.29
N GLU A 87 0.00 6.67 -10.82
CA GLU A 87 1.43 6.51 -10.59
C GLU A 87 2.28 7.56 -11.34
N ILE A 88 1.79 8.11 -12.46
CA ILE A 88 2.46 9.19 -13.20
C ILE A 88 2.23 10.57 -12.55
N ASP A 89 0.99 10.87 -12.13
CA ASP A 89 0.57 12.23 -11.76
C ASP A 89 0.90 12.61 -10.30
N ARG A 90 1.22 11.64 -9.45
CA ARG A 90 1.59 11.87 -8.04
C ARG A 90 2.85 12.73 -7.91
N LEU A 91 2.99 13.43 -6.78
CA LEU A 91 4.16 14.30 -6.53
C LEU A 91 5.50 13.56 -6.53
N LYS A 92 5.48 12.26 -6.19
CA LYS A 92 6.60 11.31 -6.34
C LYS A 92 6.24 10.23 -7.36
N PRO A 93 6.37 10.49 -8.66
CA PRO A 93 5.94 9.54 -9.69
C PRO A 93 6.64 8.19 -9.56
N ASN A 94 5.90 7.11 -9.80
CA ASN A 94 6.44 5.76 -9.90
C ASN A 94 6.34 5.28 -11.36
N TYR A 95 7.27 5.78 -12.18
CA TYR A 95 7.29 5.45 -13.61
C TYR A 95 7.48 3.95 -13.86
N GLY A 96 8.23 3.24 -13.00
CA GLY A 96 8.40 1.79 -13.09
C GLY A 96 7.06 1.06 -13.00
N LYS A 97 6.30 1.35 -11.94
CA LYS A 97 4.95 0.76 -11.72
C LYS A 97 3.93 1.15 -12.80
N SER A 98 4.06 2.34 -13.36
CA SER A 98 3.22 2.75 -14.51
C SER A 98 3.60 2.01 -15.81
N SER A 99 4.90 1.80 -16.05
CA SER A 99 5.44 1.07 -17.22
C SER A 99 5.10 -0.41 -17.16
N ASP A 100 5.12 -1.00 -15.97
CA ASP A 100 4.65 -2.35 -15.70
C ASP A 100 3.20 -2.55 -16.15
N GLN A 101 2.29 -1.67 -15.74
CA GLN A 101 0.89 -1.79 -16.15
C GLN A 101 0.70 -1.52 -17.66
N LEU A 102 1.40 -0.52 -18.20
CA LEU A 102 1.32 -0.17 -19.61
C LEU A 102 1.76 -1.34 -20.51
N ARG A 103 2.84 -2.05 -20.20
CA ARG A 103 3.34 -3.14 -21.06
C ARG A 103 2.32 -4.27 -21.21
N TYR A 104 1.58 -4.60 -20.15
CA TYR A 104 0.52 -5.62 -20.21
C TYR A 104 -0.65 -5.17 -21.09
N ARG A 105 -1.11 -3.93 -20.91
CA ARG A 105 -2.23 -3.37 -21.70
C ARG A 105 -1.88 -3.17 -23.17
N ILE A 106 -0.65 -2.73 -23.46
CA ILE A 106 -0.14 -2.58 -24.82
C ILE A 106 -0.13 -3.94 -25.52
N LEU A 107 0.44 -4.98 -24.91
CA LEU A 107 0.50 -6.30 -25.51
C LEU A 107 -0.88 -6.95 -25.62
N GLN A 108 -1.77 -6.74 -24.63
CA GLN A 108 -3.16 -7.15 -24.74
C GLN A 108 -3.81 -6.51 -25.98
N LYS A 109 -3.68 -5.19 -26.17
CA LYS A 109 -4.41 -4.45 -27.20
C LYS A 109 -3.80 -4.59 -28.59
N PHE A 110 -2.48 -4.71 -28.70
CA PHE A 110 -1.77 -4.64 -29.97
C PHE A 110 -0.97 -5.91 -30.31
N GLY A 111 -0.78 -6.83 -29.36
CA GLY A 111 0.16 -7.94 -29.51
C GLY A 111 1.60 -7.46 -29.72
N GLY A 112 2.43 -8.29 -30.34
CA GLY A 112 3.80 -7.94 -30.72
C GLY A 112 4.83 -8.34 -29.67
N ALA A 113 5.97 -7.65 -29.67
CA ALA A 113 7.01 -7.82 -28.66
C ALA A 113 7.26 -6.53 -27.87
N TYR A 114 7.40 -6.65 -26.57
CA TYR A 114 7.80 -5.58 -25.66
C TYR A 114 9.20 -5.88 -25.12
N PHE A 115 10.02 -4.84 -25.03
CA PHE A 115 11.29 -4.88 -24.31
C PHE A 115 11.51 -3.58 -23.55
N ASP A 116 12.10 -3.65 -22.35
CA ASP A 116 12.62 -2.46 -21.68
C ASP A 116 13.69 -1.80 -22.57
N SER A 117 13.78 -0.47 -22.54
CA SER A 117 14.72 0.27 -23.40
C SER A 117 16.20 0.04 -23.06
N ASP A 118 16.47 -0.58 -21.91
CA ASP A 118 17.80 -0.98 -21.46
C ASP A 118 18.15 -2.44 -21.82
N ILE A 119 17.29 -3.13 -22.58
CA ILE A 119 17.51 -4.48 -23.11
C ILE A 119 18.03 -4.40 -24.54
N ILE A 120 19.12 -5.12 -24.83
CA ILE A 120 19.68 -5.27 -26.17
C ILE A 120 19.22 -6.59 -26.80
N PRO A 121 19.11 -6.65 -28.14
CA PRO A 121 18.76 -7.89 -28.80
C PRO A 121 19.89 -8.92 -28.66
N GLY A 122 19.50 -10.18 -28.52
CA GLY A 122 20.40 -11.32 -28.46
C GLY A 122 20.79 -11.84 -29.84
N GLU A 123 21.32 -13.07 -29.88
CA GLU A 123 21.78 -13.71 -31.12
C GLU A 123 20.61 -14.06 -32.07
N THR A 124 19.46 -14.45 -31.52
CA THR A 124 18.29 -14.87 -32.30
C THR A 124 17.53 -13.66 -32.82
N ARG A 125 17.38 -13.56 -34.14
CA ARG A 125 16.53 -12.53 -34.76
C ARG A 125 15.06 -12.86 -34.56
N LEU A 126 14.21 -11.85 -34.34
CA LEU A 126 12.78 -12.08 -34.13
C LEU A 126 12.09 -12.66 -35.36
N ASN A 127 12.60 -12.40 -36.57
CA ASN A 127 12.11 -13.03 -37.79
C ASN A 127 12.34 -14.53 -37.87
N GLU A 128 13.32 -15.02 -37.15
CA GLU A 128 13.68 -16.44 -37.10
C GLU A 128 13.04 -17.11 -35.88
N HIS A 129 12.60 -16.31 -34.91
CA HIS A 129 11.98 -16.79 -33.69
C HIS A 129 10.60 -17.43 -33.95
N GLU A 130 10.36 -18.60 -33.35
CA GLU A 130 9.14 -19.40 -33.57
C GLU A 130 7.84 -18.63 -33.31
N ALA A 131 7.88 -17.66 -32.38
CA ALA A 131 6.77 -16.75 -32.09
C ALA A 131 6.20 -16.05 -33.34
N PHE A 132 7.07 -15.64 -34.27
CA PHE A 132 6.70 -14.84 -35.45
C PHE A 132 6.64 -15.65 -36.74
N THR A 133 7.19 -16.86 -36.76
CA THR A 133 7.17 -17.76 -37.93
C THR A 133 6.03 -18.78 -37.85
N THR A 134 5.51 -19.05 -36.65
CA THR A 134 4.43 -20.02 -36.43
C THR A 134 3.06 -19.39 -36.56
N GLU A 135 2.13 -20.16 -37.13
CA GLU A 135 0.70 -19.84 -37.14
C GLU A 135 0.03 -20.40 -35.88
N TRP A 136 -0.54 -19.53 -35.06
CA TRP A 136 -1.13 -19.91 -33.78
C TRP A 136 -2.61 -20.23 -33.95
N ALA A 137 -3.01 -21.46 -33.61
CA ALA A 137 -4.39 -21.93 -33.74
C ALA A 137 -5.34 -21.31 -32.69
N GLU A 138 -4.79 -20.74 -31.61
CA GLU A 138 -5.51 -20.20 -30.47
C GLU A 138 -4.98 -18.82 -30.04
N HIS A 139 -5.76 -18.05 -29.27
CA HIS A 139 -5.48 -16.68 -28.82
C HIS A 139 -4.36 -16.58 -27.75
N GLN A 140 -3.47 -17.56 -27.67
CA GLN A 140 -2.79 -17.89 -26.42
C GLN A 140 -1.30 -18.17 -26.62
N CYS A 141 -0.60 -17.24 -27.26
CA CYS A 141 0.85 -17.29 -27.25
C CYS A 141 1.42 -16.19 -26.36
N LEU A 142 2.16 -16.58 -25.34
CA LEU A 142 2.96 -15.69 -24.51
C LEU A 142 4.37 -16.27 -24.36
N TYR A 143 5.37 -15.53 -24.83
CA TYR A 143 6.76 -15.75 -24.46
C TYR A 143 7.17 -14.77 -23.37
N VAL A 144 7.89 -15.27 -22.38
CA VAL A 144 8.49 -14.50 -21.30
C VAL A 144 10.01 -14.59 -21.37
N ASP A 145 10.70 -13.55 -20.91
CA ASP A 145 12.15 -13.60 -20.71
C ASP A 145 12.47 -14.46 -19.48
N PRO A 146 13.18 -15.59 -19.62
CA PRO A 146 13.47 -16.49 -18.51
C PRO A 146 14.52 -15.94 -17.55
N ASP A 147 15.33 -14.99 -18.00
CA ASP A 147 16.51 -14.53 -17.27
C ASP A 147 16.60 -13.01 -17.30
N SER A 148 15.49 -12.38 -16.93
CA SER A 148 15.42 -10.95 -16.66
C SER A 148 16.61 -10.56 -15.77
N GLN A 149 17.55 -9.84 -16.36
CA GLN A 149 18.72 -9.29 -15.69
C GLN A 149 19.67 -10.32 -15.03
N GLY A 150 19.70 -11.57 -15.48
CA GLY A 150 20.60 -12.58 -14.92
C GLY A 150 20.14 -13.13 -13.55
N SER A 151 18.86 -12.97 -13.23
CA SER A 151 18.31 -13.34 -11.92
C SER A 151 17.88 -14.81 -11.81
N GLY A 152 17.85 -15.55 -12.92
CA GLY A 152 17.36 -16.94 -12.95
C GLY A 152 15.87 -17.09 -12.61
N VAL A 153 15.11 -15.99 -12.64
CA VAL A 153 13.66 -15.98 -12.45
C VAL A 153 12.98 -15.20 -13.58
N ILE A 154 11.73 -15.57 -13.86
CA ILE A 154 10.89 -14.84 -14.82
C ILE A 154 10.79 -13.38 -14.39
N GLY A 155 11.17 -12.48 -15.29
CA GLY A 155 10.92 -11.06 -15.14
C GLY A 155 9.84 -10.54 -16.07
N ASN A 156 9.81 -9.21 -16.22
CA ASN A 156 8.81 -8.53 -17.00
C ASN A 156 9.40 -7.51 -17.99
N ASP A 157 10.72 -7.49 -18.16
CA ASP A 157 11.48 -6.63 -19.06
C ASP A 157 11.45 -7.09 -20.53
N GLY A 158 10.91 -8.27 -20.81
CA GLY A 158 10.71 -8.77 -22.17
C GLY A 158 9.50 -9.69 -22.29
N PHE A 159 8.68 -9.46 -23.32
CA PHE A 159 7.53 -10.31 -23.65
C PHE A 159 7.30 -10.38 -25.16
N ILE A 160 6.76 -11.50 -25.64
CA ILE A 160 6.15 -11.61 -26.97
C ILE A 160 4.76 -12.17 -26.82
N SER A 161 3.74 -11.52 -27.37
CA SER A 161 2.35 -11.96 -27.18
C SER A 161 1.46 -11.77 -28.39
N THR A 162 0.50 -12.67 -28.56
CA THR A 162 -0.65 -12.44 -29.44
C THR A 162 -1.50 -11.28 -28.95
N GLN A 163 -2.14 -10.56 -29.87
CA GLN A 163 -3.21 -9.63 -29.52
C GLN A 163 -4.35 -10.38 -28.81
N ASP A 164 -5.02 -9.71 -27.88
CA ASP A 164 -6.12 -10.22 -27.04
C ASP A 164 -5.73 -11.44 -26.19
N ASN A 165 -4.44 -11.56 -25.82
CA ASN A 165 -3.97 -12.64 -24.97
C ASN A 165 -4.64 -12.56 -23.57
N PRO A 166 -5.35 -13.61 -23.12
CA PRO A 166 -6.08 -13.59 -21.86
C PRO A 166 -5.16 -13.48 -20.63
N ILE A 167 -3.92 -13.96 -20.72
CA ILE A 167 -2.92 -13.83 -19.66
C ILE A 167 -2.50 -12.36 -19.51
N MET A 168 -2.33 -11.62 -20.60
CA MET A 168 -2.02 -10.18 -20.55
C MET A 168 -3.18 -9.38 -19.94
N ASN A 169 -4.42 -9.72 -20.29
CA ASN A 169 -5.59 -9.13 -19.66
C ASN A 169 -5.67 -9.43 -18.16
N TYR A 170 -5.40 -10.69 -17.78
CA TYR A 170 -5.41 -11.10 -16.38
C TYR A 170 -4.26 -10.47 -15.59
N LEU A 171 -3.07 -10.33 -16.16
CA LEU A 171 -1.95 -9.57 -15.57
C LEU A 171 -2.34 -8.11 -15.33
N SER A 172 -2.92 -7.43 -16.33
CA SER A 172 -3.40 -6.06 -16.16
C SER A 172 -4.44 -5.96 -15.04
N THR A 173 -5.41 -6.87 -15.02
CA THR A 173 -6.48 -6.88 -14.00
C THR A 173 -5.91 -7.19 -12.61
N PHE A 174 -4.98 -8.13 -12.50
CA PHE A 174 -4.28 -8.46 -11.25
C PHE A 174 -3.54 -7.24 -10.70
N CYS A 175 -2.83 -6.52 -11.56
CA CYS A 175 -2.13 -5.28 -11.19
C CYS A 175 -3.10 -4.23 -10.65
N GLU A 176 -4.26 -4.03 -11.28
CA GLU A 176 -5.29 -3.10 -10.82
C GLU A 176 -5.92 -3.55 -9.48
N HIS A 177 -6.17 -4.86 -9.32
CA HIS A 177 -6.68 -5.45 -8.09
C HIS A 177 -5.72 -5.29 -6.91
N SER A 178 -4.41 -5.28 -7.15
CA SER A 178 -3.41 -5.06 -6.10
C SER A 178 -3.61 -3.74 -5.34
N TYR A 179 -4.19 -2.71 -5.96
CA TYR A 179 -4.48 -1.43 -5.29
C TYR A 179 -5.66 -1.53 -4.31
N TYR A 180 -6.61 -2.43 -4.56
CA TYR A 180 -7.67 -2.76 -3.61
C TYR A 180 -7.18 -3.72 -2.52
N ASP A 181 -6.29 -4.65 -2.88
CA ASP A 181 -5.71 -5.58 -1.91
C ASP A 181 -4.72 -4.89 -0.97
N LEU A 182 -4.18 -3.71 -1.28
CA LEU A 182 -3.51 -2.88 -0.27
C LEU A 182 -4.42 -2.50 0.91
N VAL A 183 -5.75 -2.54 0.70
CA VAL A 183 -6.78 -2.30 1.72
C VAL A 183 -7.18 -3.60 2.41
N ASN A 184 -7.27 -4.71 1.66
CA ASN A 184 -7.75 -5.99 2.18
C ASN A 184 -6.64 -6.87 2.75
N ALA A 185 -5.40 -6.63 2.33
CA ALA A 185 -4.23 -6.99 3.11
C ALA A 185 -4.53 -6.39 4.47
N ARG A 186 -4.88 -7.28 5.40
CA ARG A 186 -4.69 -7.04 6.81
C ARG A 186 -3.32 -6.37 6.88
N PRO A 187 -3.13 -5.31 7.69
CA PRO A 187 -1.76 -4.99 8.08
C PRO A 187 -1.13 -6.35 8.35
N LEU A 188 0.01 -6.67 7.75
CA LEU A 188 0.76 -7.89 8.01
C LEU A 188 1.05 -7.89 9.51
N ILE A 189 0.03 -8.26 10.28
CA ILE A 189 0.02 -8.54 11.68
C ILE A 189 0.66 -9.90 11.63
N TYR A 190 1.98 -9.87 11.79
CA TYR A 190 2.73 -10.99 12.33
C TYR A 190 2.43 -12.32 11.63
N GLU A 191 2.92 -12.49 10.41
CA GLU A 191 3.36 -13.84 10.02
C GLU A 191 4.80 -14.02 10.51
N PRO A 192 5.07 -14.94 11.45
CA PRO A 192 6.39 -15.15 12.06
C PRO A 192 7.50 -15.41 11.01
N GLU A 193 7.13 -15.87 9.83
CA GLU A 193 8.05 -16.32 8.79
C GLU A 193 8.58 -15.17 7.91
N ASN A 194 7.91 -14.01 7.95
CA ASN A 194 8.32 -12.77 7.29
C ASN A 194 8.96 -11.75 8.27
N GLU A 195 9.45 -12.25 9.41
CA GLU A 195 10.08 -11.44 10.46
C GLU A 195 11.19 -10.54 9.91
N GLN A 196 11.96 -10.95 8.89
CA GLN A 196 13.04 -10.08 8.40
C GLN A 196 12.56 -8.80 7.70
N PHE A 197 11.46 -8.82 6.95
CA PHE A 197 10.97 -7.62 6.27
C PHE A 197 10.23 -6.70 7.25
N ALA A 198 9.30 -7.26 8.02
CA ALA A 198 8.58 -6.52 9.06
C ALA A 198 9.54 -6.01 10.15
N SER A 199 10.53 -6.80 10.59
CA SER A 199 11.55 -6.39 11.55
C SER A 199 12.53 -5.39 10.95
N LYS A 200 12.92 -5.46 9.66
CA LYS A 200 13.73 -4.40 9.04
C LYS A 200 12.97 -3.07 8.93
N CYS A 201 11.69 -3.11 8.55
CA CYS A 201 10.84 -1.91 8.51
C CYS A 201 10.52 -1.37 9.92
N MET A 202 10.44 -2.23 10.94
CA MET A 202 10.17 -1.83 12.33
C MET A 202 11.42 -1.50 13.16
N ALA A 203 12.59 -2.05 12.84
CA ALA A 203 13.85 -1.81 13.55
C ALA A 203 14.50 -0.48 13.17
N THR A 204 14.13 0.12 12.04
CA THR A 204 14.51 1.50 11.70
C THR A 204 13.53 2.50 12.33
N ASN A 205 13.58 2.63 13.66
CA ASN A 205 13.13 3.77 14.46
C ASN A 205 11.75 4.41 14.14
N ASN A 206 10.64 3.67 14.14
CA ASN A 206 9.35 4.18 14.63
C ASN A 206 8.28 3.08 14.74
N ARG A 207 7.80 2.83 15.96
CA ARG A 207 6.69 1.91 16.29
C ARG A 207 5.32 2.50 15.93
N SER A 208 5.16 3.01 14.72
CA SER A 208 3.89 3.57 14.21
C SER A 208 3.59 2.90 12.86
N ALA A 209 3.10 1.67 12.92
CA ALA A 209 2.78 0.86 11.75
C ALA A 209 1.50 1.36 11.05
N LEU A 210 1.65 2.44 10.30
CA LEU A 210 0.80 2.85 9.17
C LEU A 210 1.79 3.45 8.17
N TYR A 211 2.28 2.60 7.29
CA TYR A 211 3.39 2.78 6.35
C TYR A 211 3.43 4.17 5.69
N ALA A 212 4.61 4.80 5.62
CA ALA A 212 4.87 5.83 4.62
C ALA A 212 4.90 5.16 3.25
N TYR A 213 3.79 5.20 2.51
CA TYR A 213 3.67 4.57 1.20
C TYR A 213 4.62 5.19 0.14
N ASP A 214 5.21 6.33 0.48
CA ASP A 214 6.19 7.03 -0.33
C ASP A 214 7.64 6.78 0.13
N ASP A 215 7.83 5.81 1.04
CA ASP A 215 9.14 5.27 1.36
C ASP A 215 9.74 4.52 0.17
N ALA A 216 11.03 4.74 -0.09
CA ALA A 216 11.70 4.18 -1.25
C ALA A 216 11.80 2.65 -1.22
N GLN A 217 11.89 2.03 -0.04
CA GLN A 217 11.89 0.57 0.09
C GLN A 217 10.48 0.01 -0.14
N TYR A 218 9.47 0.64 0.45
CA TYR A 218 8.08 0.25 0.20
C TYR A 218 7.72 0.35 -1.29
N LEU A 219 8.04 1.47 -1.95
CA LEU A 219 7.80 1.64 -3.39
C LEU A 219 8.54 0.57 -4.21
N PHE A 220 9.76 0.22 -3.84
CA PHE A 220 10.52 -0.83 -4.51
C PHE A 220 9.84 -2.20 -4.40
N HIS A 221 9.55 -2.65 -3.18
CA HIS A 221 8.93 -3.97 -2.96
C HIS A 221 7.51 -4.03 -3.54
N SER A 222 6.69 -3.01 -3.27
CA SER A 222 5.34 -2.95 -3.83
C SER A 222 5.37 -2.94 -5.36
N THR A 223 6.30 -2.23 -6.01
CA THR A 223 6.40 -2.27 -7.49
C THR A 223 6.70 -3.69 -7.97
N ILE A 224 7.70 -4.36 -7.37
CA ILE A 224 8.07 -5.73 -7.76
C ILE A 224 6.89 -6.70 -7.59
N ASP A 225 6.21 -6.64 -6.44
CA ASP A 225 5.21 -7.63 -6.06
C ASP A 225 3.85 -7.36 -6.72
N SER A 226 3.46 -6.10 -6.89
CA SER A 226 2.12 -5.73 -7.34
C SER A 226 1.98 -5.56 -8.86
N THR A 227 3.04 -5.12 -9.54
CA THR A 227 3.00 -4.89 -11.00
C THR A 227 4.20 -5.47 -11.73
N GLY A 228 5.28 -5.73 -11.02
CA GLY A 228 6.55 -6.16 -11.59
C GLY A 228 6.66 -7.67 -11.78
N PRO A 229 7.89 -8.22 -11.74
CA PRO A 229 8.15 -9.65 -11.84
C PRO A 229 7.38 -10.52 -10.83
N GLY A 230 7.10 -10.00 -9.63
CA GLY A 230 6.30 -10.71 -8.62
C GLY A 230 4.88 -10.96 -9.11
N ALA A 231 4.23 -9.96 -9.70
CA ALA A 231 2.90 -10.10 -10.28
C ALA A 231 2.87 -11.13 -11.43
N VAL A 232 3.91 -11.11 -12.28
CA VAL A 232 4.06 -12.11 -13.35
C VAL A 232 4.12 -13.52 -12.78
N ARG A 233 4.96 -13.75 -11.76
CA ARG A 233 5.08 -15.06 -11.10
C ARG A 233 3.81 -15.47 -10.36
N SER A 234 3.07 -14.53 -9.77
CA SER A 234 1.78 -14.81 -9.13
C SER A 234 0.72 -15.26 -10.12
N VAL A 235 0.74 -14.71 -11.34
CA VAL A 235 -0.21 -15.07 -12.40
C VAL A 235 0.19 -16.34 -13.15
N ILE A 236 1.46 -16.46 -13.52
CA ILE A 236 1.98 -17.51 -14.41
C ILE A 236 2.47 -18.72 -13.62
N GLY A 237 2.83 -18.56 -12.35
CA GLY A 237 3.51 -19.56 -11.54
C GLY A 237 5.02 -19.27 -11.43
N SER A 238 5.62 -19.69 -10.32
CA SER A 238 7.04 -19.44 -9.99
C SER A 238 8.02 -20.40 -10.67
N GLU A 239 7.54 -21.50 -11.24
CA GLU A 239 8.38 -22.60 -11.73
C GLU A 239 8.39 -22.64 -13.26
N ILE A 240 9.26 -21.85 -13.88
CA ILE A 240 9.80 -22.18 -15.20
C ILE A 240 11.20 -22.76 -14.97
N PRO A 241 11.44 -24.05 -15.25
CA PRO A 241 12.78 -24.62 -15.16
C PRO A 241 13.75 -23.84 -16.05
N ALA A 242 14.93 -23.50 -15.54
CA ALA A 242 16.02 -22.89 -16.31
C ALA A 242 16.43 -23.72 -17.54
N SER A 243 16.06 -25.00 -17.58
CA SER A 243 16.30 -25.91 -18.71
C SER A 243 15.44 -25.63 -19.95
N GLY A 244 14.50 -24.69 -19.90
CA GLY A 244 13.62 -24.36 -21.05
C GLY A 244 12.62 -25.47 -21.40
N GLU A 245 12.55 -26.55 -20.62
CA GLU A 245 11.56 -27.61 -20.81
C GLU A 245 10.19 -27.18 -20.25
N GLN A 246 9.27 -26.95 -21.18
CA GLN A 246 7.85 -26.61 -20.99
C GLN A 246 7.18 -27.46 -19.90
N ARG A 247 6.73 -26.84 -18.81
CA ARG A 247 5.65 -27.37 -17.96
C ARG A 247 4.73 -26.31 -17.33
N LEU A 248 4.38 -25.26 -18.06
CA LEU A 248 3.26 -24.37 -17.68
C LEU A 248 2.24 -24.26 -18.83
N GLY A 249 1.52 -25.37 -19.06
CA GLY A 249 0.50 -25.46 -20.11
C GLY A 249 1.06 -25.25 -21.54
N SER A 250 0.21 -25.37 -22.55
CA SER A 250 0.59 -25.21 -23.96
C SER A 250 0.83 -23.75 -24.41
N TYR A 251 0.66 -22.78 -23.52
CA TYR A 251 0.43 -21.37 -23.87
C TYR A 251 1.52 -20.39 -23.43
N ILE A 252 2.40 -20.82 -22.52
CA ILE A 252 3.50 -20.00 -21.99
C ILE A 252 4.82 -20.63 -22.41
N ARG A 253 5.68 -19.81 -23.00
CA ARG A 253 6.97 -20.20 -23.56
C ARG A 253 8.05 -19.25 -23.12
N VAL A 254 9.29 -19.68 -23.36
CA VAL A 254 10.49 -18.97 -22.93
C VAL A 254 11.19 -18.43 -24.16
N MET A 255 11.59 -17.16 -24.11
CA MET A 255 12.47 -16.59 -25.12
C MET A 255 13.90 -17.12 -24.92
N ILE A 256 14.45 -17.82 -25.90
CA ILE A 256 15.82 -18.34 -25.85
C ILE A 256 16.70 -17.47 -26.72
N ASN A 257 17.82 -16.98 -26.18
CA ASN A 257 18.82 -16.17 -26.89
C ASN A 257 18.24 -14.97 -27.67
N THR A 258 17.07 -14.48 -27.26
CA THR A 258 16.35 -13.39 -27.94
C THR A 258 16.78 -12.03 -27.39
N THR A 259 17.11 -12.00 -26.12
CA THR A 259 17.62 -10.82 -25.40
C THR A 259 19.05 -11.10 -24.97
N SER A 260 19.79 -10.04 -24.67
CA SER A 260 21.06 -10.14 -23.96
C SER A 260 21.09 -9.09 -22.85
N PRO A 261 21.57 -9.45 -21.64
CA PRO A 261 21.68 -8.48 -20.57
C PRO A 261 22.74 -7.44 -20.92
N MET A 262 22.49 -6.19 -20.53
CA MET A 262 23.49 -5.12 -20.68
C MET A 262 24.70 -5.44 -19.79
N PRO A 263 25.95 -5.48 -20.32
CA PRO A 263 27.13 -5.93 -19.59
C PRO A 263 27.43 -5.13 -18.32
N GLU A 264 26.99 -3.87 -18.28
CA GLU A 264 27.13 -2.97 -17.14
C GLU A 264 25.81 -2.25 -16.92
N LYS A 265 24.85 -2.86 -16.20
CA LYS A 265 23.81 -2.06 -15.54
C LYS A 265 24.47 -1.38 -14.34
N PRO A 266 24.72 -0.06 -14.32
CA PRO A 266 24.77 0.62 -13.04
C PRO A 266 23.39 0.34 -12.43
N MET A 267 23.29 -0.50 -11.39
CA MET A 267 22.02 -0.83 -10.74
C MET A 267 21.23 0.46 -10.62
N GLY A 268 20.19 0.58 -11.46
CA GLY A 268 19.56 1.85 -11.69
C GLY A 268 19.10 2.38 -10.35
N LYS A 269 19.49 3.63 -10.03
CA LYS A 269 18.90 4.40 -8.94
C LYS A 269 17.45 4.76 -9.32
N TRP A 270 16.62 3.77 -9.64
CA TRP A 270 15.17 3.88 -9.59
C TRP A 270 14.74 4.25 -8.15
N ARG A 271 15.60 3.95 -7.16
CA ARG A 271 15.49 4.45 -5.80
C ARG A 271 15.62 5.98 -5.78
N GLY A 272 14.53 6.64 -5.44
CA GLY A 272 14.49 8.06 -5.18
C GLY A 272 14.24 8.90 -6.43
N VAL A 273 13.19 8.59 -7.20
CA VAL A 273 12.61 9.59 -8.11
C VAL A 273 12.40 10.86 -7.27
N PRO A 274 13.10 11.96 -7.60
CA PRO A 274 12.97 13.17 -6.81
C PRO A 274 11.53 13.64 -6.90
N ILE A 275 11.05 14.23 -5.80
CA ILE A 275 9.76 14.91 -5.80
C ILE A 275 9.76 15.89 -6.96
N LYS A 276 8.68 15.87 -7.74
CA LYS A 276 8.50 16.80 -8.84
C LYS A 276 8.42 18.20 -8.26
N ASN A 277 9.37 19.06 -8.63
CA ASN A 277 9.27 20.49 -8.33
C ASN A 277 8.20 21.09 -9.24
N TYR A 278 7.39 21.95 -8.68
CA TYR A 278 6.39 22.71 -9.42
C TYR A 278 6.76 24.19 -9.40
N ASP A 279 6.56 24.85 -10.54
CA ASP A 279 6.78 26.29 -10.67
C ASP A 279 5.57 27.10 -10.13
N GLN A 280 4.43 26.43 -9.94
CA GLN A 280 3.19 27.00 -9.43
C GLN A 280 2.63 26.10 -8.32
N LEU A 281 2.13 26.72 -7.24
CA LEU A 281 1.53 26.01 -6.12
C LEU A 281 0.26 25.27 -6.56
N GLU A 282 -0.51 25.89 -7.44
CA GLU A 282 -1.78 25.40 -7.99
C GLU A 282 -1.61 24.05 -8.70
N ASP A 283 -0.52 23.88 -9.44
CA ASP A 283 -0.21 22.62 -10.13
C ASP A 283 0.12 21.49 -9.14
N ALA A 284 0.86 21.82 -8.07
CA ALA A 284 1.18 20.87 -7.01
C ALA A 284 -0.09 20.48 -6.22
N ILE A 285 -0.96 21.45 -5.91
CA ILE A 285 -2.27 21.21 -5.29
C ILE A 285 -3.13 20.32 -6.19
N ALA A 286 -3.20 20.61 -7.49
CA ALA A 286 -3.98 19.82 -8.43
C ALA A 286 -3.46 18.37 -8.53
N ALA A 287 -2.14 18.16 -8.47
CA ALA A 287 -1.54 16.82 -8.41
C ALA A 287 -1.97 16.08 -7.13
N VAL A 288 -1.88 16.73 -5.96
CA VAL A 288 -2.34 16.16 -4.68
C VAL A 288 -3.83 15.87 -4.70
N GLU A 289 -4.66 16.75 -5.25
CA GLU A 289 -6.10 16.54 -5.39
C GLU A 289 -6.40 15.27 -6.20
N ARG A 290 -5.73 15.07 -7.33
CA ARG A 290 -5.88 13.85 -8.16
C ARG A 290 -5.45 12.60 -7.39
N THR A 291 -4.31 12.65 -6.71
CA THR A 291 -3.78 11.51 -5.94
C THR A 291 -4.72 11.14 -4.79
N ILE A 292 -5.17 12.11 -3.98
CA ILE A 292 -6.12 11.84 -2.89
C ILE A 292 -7.45 11.31 -3.44
N THR A 293 -7.97 11.93 -4.51
CA THR A 293 -9.25 11.50 -5.11
C THR A 293 -9.17 10.04 -5.55
N PHE A 294 -8.06 9.64 -6.18
CA PHE A 294 -7.82 8.25 -6.57
C PHE A 294 -7.74 7.32 -5.34
N GLU A 295 -6.92 7.67 -4.34
CA GLU A 295 -6.77 6.87 -3.12
C GLU A 295 -8.09 6.63 -2.42
N VAL A 296 -8.91 7.66 -2.26
CA VAL A 296 -10.19 7.53 -1.55
C VAL A 296 -11.20 6.73 -2.37
N ASN A 297 -11.22 6.89 -3.68
CA ASN A 297 -12.21 6.21 -4.53
C ASN A 297 -11.87 4.74 -4.80
N HIS A 298 -10.59 4.41 -4.99
CA HIS A 298 -10.15 3.07 -5.39
C HIS A 298 -9.50 2.31 -4.24
N MET A 299 -8.62 2.98 -3.50
CA MET A 299 -7.88 2.35 -2.41
C MET A 299 -8.57 2.54 -1.06
N ARG A 300 -9.68 3.26 -0.96
CA ARG A 300 -10.38 3.54 0.31
C ARG A 300 -9.45 3.99 1.45
N ILE A 301 -8.32 4.60 1.12
CA ILE A 301 -7.33 5.09 2.08
C ILE A 301 -7.20 6.60 1.96
N PHE A 302 -6.73 7.23 3.04
CA PHE A 302 -6.34 8.63 3.02
C PHE A 302 -4.97 8.84 3.66
N ARG A 303 -3.98 9.22 2.85
CA ARG A 303 -2.58 9.38 3.28
C ARG A 303 -2.20 10.82 3.61
N PHE A 304 -2.93 11.44 4.53
CA PHE A 304 -2.80 12.88 4.82
C PHE A 304 -1.35 13.33 5.08
N SER A 305 -0.60 12.50 5.81
CA SER A 305 0.81 12.76 6.17
C SER A 305 1.73 12.88 4.96
N ASP A 306 1.57 11.96 4.01
CA ASP A 306 2.40 11.91 2.80
C ASP A 306 2.06 13.11 1.91
N HIS A 307 0.78 13.47 1.80
CA HIS A 307 0.33 14.62 0.99
C HIS A 307 0.86 15.96 1.51
N ILE A 308 0.85 16.19 2.83
CA ILE A 308 1.44 17.41 3.41
C ILE A 308 2.94 17.50 3.11
N ASN A 309 3.67 16.42 3.41
CA ASN A 309 5.13 16.43 3.26
C ASN A 309 5.54 16.55 1.79
N ASN A 310 4.87 15.82 0.90
CA ASN A 310 5.11 15.91 -0.52
C ASN A 310 4.79 17.31 -1.06
N LEU A 311 3.68 17.94 -0.63
CA LEU A 311 3.33 19.28 -1.10
C LEU A 311 4.37 20.31 -0.66
N ARG A 312 4.85 20.24 0.58
CA ARG A 312 5.95 21.09 1.07
C ARG A 312 7.21 20.90 0.26
N ASP A 313 7.63 19.66 0.07
CA ASP A 313 8.85 19.36 -0.65
C ASP A 313 8.77 19.76 -2.13
N ALA A 314 7.61 19.60 -2.75
CA ALA A 314 7.35 19.96 -4.15
C ALA A 314 7.33 21.48 -4.39
N THR A 315 7.07 22.25 -3.34
CA THR A 315 6.89 23.72 -3.40
C THR A 315 7.98 24.49 -2.67
N LYS A 316 8.97 23.81 -2.09
CA LYS A 316 10.07 24.44 -1.33
C LYS A 316 10.93 25.39 -2.16
N THR A 317 10.93 25.25 -3.48
CA THR A 317 11.67 26.11 -4.43
C THR A 317 10.89 27.34 -4.86
N LEU A 318 9.60 27.45 -4.51
CA LEU A 318 8.79 28.65 -4.77
C LEU A 318 9.29 29.82 -3.91
N TYR A 319 9.14 31.03 -4.43
CA TYR A 319 9.52 32.25 -3.71
C TYR A 319 8.35 33.26 -3.64
N PRO A 320 7.83 33.56 -2.43
CA PRO A 320 8.15 32.90 -1.15
C PRO A 320 7.62 31.45 -1.12
N PRO A 321 8.25 30.55 -0.35
CA PRO A 321 7.69 29.22 -0.14
C PRO A 321 6.32 29.34 0.54
N PRO A 322 5.35 28.47 0.22
CA PRO A 322 4.02 28.55 0.80
C PRO A 322 4.07 28.32 2.31
N SER A 323 3.29 29.13 3.04
CA SER A 323 3.16 28.96 4.49
C SER A 323 2.40 27.67 4.82
N ASP A 324 2.59 27.17 6.05
CA ASP A 324 1.79 26.04 6.57
C ASP A 324 0.28 26.31 6.45
N ASN A 325 -0.18 27.52 6.73
CA ASN A 325 -1.59 27.89 6.60
C ASN A 325 -2.08 27.81 5.15
N THR A 326 -1.23 28.17 4.18
CA THR A 326 -1.55 28.05 2.76
C THR A 326 -1.74 26.59 2.37
N ILE A 327 -0.82 25.72 2.80
CA ILE A 327 -0.89 24.27 2.56
C ILE A 327 -2.13 23.65 3.22
N ILE A 328 -2.43 24.03 4.46
CA ILE A 328 -3.61 23.56 5.19
C ILE A 328 -4.89 23.99 4.46
N THR A 329 -4.98 25.25 4.04
CA THR A 329 -6.16 25.78 3.33
C THR A 329 -6.40 25.03 2.02
N ALA A 330 -5.32 24.74 1.28
CA ALA A 330 -5.39 23.96 0.06
C ALA A 330 -5.91 22.53 0.32
N LEU A 331 -5.38 21.87 1.35
CA LEU A 331 -5.82 20.52 1.73
C LEU A 331 -7.27 20.52 2.25
N ASP A 332 -7.68 21.53 3.01
CA ASP A 332 -9.07 21.68 3.47
C ASP A 332 -10.02 21.79 2.27
N THR A 333 -9.64 22.58 1.26
CA THR A 333 -10.40 22.72 0.01
C THR A 333 -10.51 21.38 -0.74
N ILE A 334 -9.42 20.60 -0.81
CA ILE A 334 -9.45 19.26 -1.41
C ILE A 334 -10.37 18.34 -0.61
N LEU A 335 -10.26 18.35 0.72
CA LEU A 335 -11.05 17.51 1.60
C LEU A 335 -12.54 17.81 1.51
N GLN A 336 -12.94 19.07 1.31
CA GLN A 336 -14.35 19.41 1.09
C GLN A 336 -14.95 18.75 -0.17
N LYS A 337 -14.12 18.37 -1.15
CA LYS A 337 -14.57 17.69 -2.39
C LYS A 337 -14.67 16.17 -2.25
N ILE A 338 -14.09 15.59 -1.21
CA ILE A 338 -13.98 14.15 -1.04
C ILE A 338 -15.18 13.60 -0.26
N ASN A 339 -15.66 12.41 -0.61
CA ASN A 339 -16.66 11.71 0.18
C ASN A 339 -15.99 10.91 1.32
N PRO A 340 -16.02 11.39 2.58
CA PRO A 340 -15.39 10.71 3.71
C PRO A 340 -15.96 9.31 3.98
N LYS A 341 -17.19 8.99 3.52
CA LYS A 341 -17.77 7.65 3.69
C LYS A 341 -17.06 6.57 2.86
N LYS A 342 -16.24 6.96 1.88
CA LYS A 342 -15.43 6.03 1.08
C LYS A 342 -14.08 5.71 1.73
N VAL A 343 -13.71 6.42 2.79
CA VAL A 343 -12.43 6.24 3.48
C VAL A 343 -12.60 5.18 4.56
N GLU A 344 -11.88 4.06 4.42
CA GLU A 344 -11.85 2.96 5.38
C GLU A 344 -10.59 3.00 6.26
N ARG A 345 -9.49 3.58 5.76
CA ARG A 345 -8.22 3.69 6.48
C ARG A 345 -7.62 5.08 6.34
N VAL A 346 -6.97 5.58 7.39
CA VAL A 346 -6.23 6.86 7.32
C VAL A 346 -4.83 6.68 7.89
N GLN A 347 -3.85 7.18 7.15
CA GLN A 347 -2.44 7.18 7.56
C GLN A 347 -2.08 8.56 8.13
N LEU A 348 -1.89 8.59 9.44
CA LEU A 348 -1.57 9.79 10.22
C LEU A 348 -0.30 9.58 11.05
N MET A 349 0.69 10.45 10.85
CA MET A 349 1.88 10.50 11.70
C MET A 349 1.64 11.46 12.87
N PRO A 350 2.22 11.22 14.07
CA PRO A 350 1.96 12.04 15.25
C PRO A 350 2.24 13.55 15.07
N HIS A 351 3.27 13.91 14.31
CA HIS A 351 3.58 15.32 14.06
C HIS A 351 2.57 16.02 13.14
N HIS A 352 1.67 15.27 12.47
CA HIS A 352 0.65 15.85 11.60
C HIS A 352 -0.68 16.14 12.27
N PHE A 353 -0.86 15.78 13.55
CA PHE A 353 -2.08 16.12 14.30
C PHE A 353 -2.33 17.62 14.33
N TYR A 354 -1.26 18.43 14.40
CA TYR A 354 -1.35 19.88 14.31
C TYR A 354 -2.08 20.34 13.04
N TYR A 355 -1.80 19.73 11.87
CA TYR A 355 -2.44 20.11 10.61
C TYR A 355 -3.92 19.72 10.58
N ILE A 356 -4.27 18.55 11.12
CA ILE A 356 -5.66 18.11 11.17
C ILE A 356 -6.49 19.08 11.99
N HIS A 357 -6.01 19.51 13.16
CA HIS A 357 -6.74 20.45 14.01
C HIS A 357 -6.99 21.83 13.39
N GLN A 358 -6.28 22.17 12.31
CA GLN A 358 -6.45 23.44 11.61
C GLN A 358 -7.42 23.32 10.42
N LEU A 359 -7.93 22.12 10.11
CA LEU A 359 -8.94 21.93 9.07
C LEU A 359 -10.31 22.41 9.56
N THR A 360 -11.05 23.12 8.72
CA THR A 360 -12.33 23.76 9.08
C THR A 360 -13.38 22.74 9.56
N ASP A 361 -13.28 21.50 9.08
CA ASP A 361 -14.19 20.38 9.36
C ASP A 361 -13.47 19.17 9.99
N ALA A 362 -12.35 19.41 10.70
CA ALA A 362 -11.50 18.36 11.28
C ALA A 362 -12.29 17.33 12.10
N GLU A 363 -13.16 17.80 13.00
CA GLU A 363 -13.97 16.93 13.86
C GLU A 363 -14.89 16.03 13.04
N ARG A 364 -15.51 16.57 11.99
CA ARG A 364 -16.42 15.83 11.11
C ARG A 364 -15.68 14.78 10.28
N TRP A 365 -14.45 15.10 9.86
CA TRP A 365 -13.58 14.15 9.16
C TRP A 365 -13.17 13.02 10.09
N LEU A 366 -12.68 13.35 11.30
CA LEU A 366 -12.24 12.40 12.32
C LEU A 366 -13.39 11.52 12.85
N ASP A 367 -14.59 12.07 13.00
CA ASP A 367 -15.80 11.36 13.42
C ASP A 367 -16.26 10.37 12.33
N LYS A 368 -16.30 10.81 11.07
CA LYS A 368 -16.78 9.96 9.95
C LYS A 368 -15.85 8.79 9.61
N ILE A 369 -14.55 8.95 9.82
CA ILE A 369 -13.56 7.86 9.61
C ILE A 369 -13.39 6.98 10.86
N GLY A 370 -14.14 7.22 11.94
CA GLY A 370 -14.07 6.44 13.18
C GLY A 370 -12.77 6.57 13.97
N LEU A 371 -11.90 7.54 13.63
CA LEU A 371 -10.58 7.72 14.27
C LEU A 371 -10.56 8.79 15.36
N PHE A 372 -11.69 9.46 15.61
CA PHE A 372 -11.81 10.50 16.65
C PHE A 372 -11.17 10.09 18.00
N PRO A 373 -11.42 8.89 18.58
CA PRO A 373 -10.79 8.51 19.85
C PRO A 373 -9.30 8.12 19.75
N PHE A 374 -8.76 7.81 18.56
CA PHE A 374 -7.37 7.36 18.37
C PHE A 374 -6.41 8.55 18.15
N VAL A 375 -6.84 9.54 17.38
CA VAL A 375 -6.09 10.77 17.05
C VAL A 375 -5.81 11.60 18.30
N ALA A 376 -6.81 11.66 19.19
CA ALA A 376 -6.72 12.14 20.56
C ALA A 376 -5.50 11.68 21.36
N PHE A 377 -5.31 10.36 21.36
CA PHE A 377 -4.40 9.65 22.23
C PHE A 377 -2.99 9.74 21.67
N ALA A 378 -2.84 9.60 20.36
CA ALA A 378 -1.57 9.68 19.68
C ALA A 378 -0.99 11.13 19.64
N ALA A 379 -1.82 12.17 19.58
CA ALA A 379 -1.38 13.57 19.70
C ALA A 379 -0.80 13.90 21.09
N ALA A 380 -1.36 13.27 22.11
CA ALA A 380 -0.93 13.40 23.49
C ALA A 380 0.44 12.71 23.72
N THR A 381 0.68 11.57 23.06
CA THR A 381 1.71 10.60 23.47
C THR A 381 3.17 11.12 23.45
N PRO A 382 3.67 11.84 22.42
CA PRO A 382 5.08 12.27 22.40
C PRO A 382 5.40 13.35 23.43
N VAL A 383 4.48 14.30 23.63
CA VAL A 383 4.58 15.33 24.66
C VAL A 383 4.49 14.68 26.04
N MET A 384 3.65 13.65 26.18
CA MET A 384 3.51 12.87 27.41
C MET A 384 4.71 11.97 27.70
N MET A 385 5.37 11.39 26.69
CA MET A 385 6.60 10.60 26.87
C MET A 385 7.81 11.46 27.25
N ALA A 386 7.96 12.65 26.68
CA ALA A 386 8.97 13.61 27.11
C ALA A 386 8.75 14.08 28.56
N PHE A 387 7.47 14.22 28.96
CA PHE A 387 7.07 14.47 30.35
C PHE A 387 7.33 13.28 31.29
N TYR A 388 7.13 12.05 30.80
CA TYR A 388 7.27 10.80 31.54
C TYR A 388 8.74 10.47 31.86
N GLN A 389 9.66 10.74 30.93
CA GLN A 389 11.09 10.50 31.10
C GLN A 389 11.76 11.48 32.08
N ALA A 390 11.10 12.58 32.46
CA ALA A 390 11.54 13.44 33.54
C ALA A 390 11.29 12.75 34.89
N SER A 391 12.37 12.33 35.55
CA SER A 391 12.38 11.40 36.68
C SER A 391 11.95 11.97 38.04
N SER A 392 11.59 13.27 38.14
CA SER A 392 10.95 13.80 39.36
C SER A 392 9.76 14.73 39.06
N PRO A 393 8.73 14.75 39.93
CA PRO A 393 7.56 15.64 39.81
C PRO A 393 7.90 17.14 39.77
N GLU A 394 9.04 17.54 40.34
CA GLU A 394 9.52 18.93 40.37
C GLU A 394 10.01 19.39 39.00
N TRP A 395 10.68 18.50 38.25
CA TRP A 395 11.14 18.79 36.90
C TRP A 395 9.99 18.92 35.89
N ARG A 396 8.87 18.22 36.12
CA ARG A 396 7.70 18.24 35.21
C ARG A 396 7.03 19.62 35.12
N GLY A 397 6.90 20.33 36.24
CA GLY A 397 6.38 21.71 36.26
C GLY A 397 7.32 22.70 35.56
N ILE A 398 8.62 22.60 35.84
CA ILE A 398 9.66 23.43 35.22
C ILE A 398 9.72 23.20 33.71
N ILE A 399 9.61 21.94 33.25
CA ILE A 399 9.56 21.59 31.83
C ILE A 399 8.31 22.19 31.19
N PHE A 400 7.14 22.10 31.83
CA PHE A 400 5.90 22.71 31.32
C PHE A 400 6.05 24.23 31.12
N ASP A 401 6.57 24.93 32.11
CA ASP A 401 6.74 26.38 32.08
C ASP A 401 7.83 26.80 31.07
N ALA A 402 8.81 25.92 30.81
CA ALA A 402 9.82 26.09 29.78
C ALA A 402 9.33 25.73 28.36
N LEU A 403 8.16 25.10 28.21
CA LEU A 403 7.57 24.88 26.90
C LEU A 403 7.16 26.22 26.28
N SER A 404 7.29 26.31 24.95
CA SER A 404 6.73 27.46 24.23
C SER A 404 5.21 27.55 24.48
N PRO A 405 4.61 28.75 24.46
CA PRO A 405 3.15 28.91 24.60
C PRO A 405 2.34 28.03 23.64
N LYS A 406 2.89 27.75 22.44
CA LYS A 406 2.31 26.84 21.45
C LYS A 406 2.22 25.40 21.96
N ASN A 407 3.24 24.91 22.65
CA ASN A 407 3.28 23.55 23.20
C ASN A 407 2.43 23.42 24.47
N GLN A 408 2.36 24.47 25.29
CA GLN A 408 1.43 24.52 26.43
C GLN A 408 -0.02 24.47 25.96
N GLN A 409 -0.36 25.24 24.91
CA GLN A 409 -1.70 25.22 24.30
C GLN A 409 -2.05 23.84 23.73
N LEU A 410 -1.09 23.13 23.14
CA LEU A 410 -1.30 21.76 22.64
C LEU A 410 -1.68 20.80 23.78
N ILE A 411 -1.03 20.90 24.94
CA ILE A 411 -1.36 20.10 26.13
C ILE A 411 -2.77 20.46 26.63
N HIS A 412 -3.10 21.74 26.71
CA HIS A 412 -4.45 22.19 27.08
C HIS A 412 -5.53 21.63 26.14
N ASN A 413 -5.31 21.73 24.82
CA ASN A 413 -6.22 21.20 23.81
C ASN A 413 -6.37 19.68 23.94
N THR A 414 -5.29 18.97 24.28
CA THR A 414 -5.29 17.52 24.50
C THR A 414 -6.12 17.12 25.72
N VAL A 415 -5.97 17.84 26.85
CA VAL A 415 -6.74 17.58 28.07
C VAL A 415 -8.23 17.89 27.87
N ASP A 416 -8.54 19.02 27.21
CA ASP A 416 -9.92 19.38 26.86
C ASP A 416 -10.55 18.34 25.95
N PHE A 417 -9.78 17.80 25.01
CA PHE A 417 -10.19 16.74 24.11
C PHE A 417 -10.51 15.43 24.86
N ILE A 418 -9.63 15.00 25.77
CA ILE A 418 -9.84 13.78 26.57
C ILE A 418 -11.14 13.91 27.37
N SER A 419 -11.37 15.08 27.99
CA SER A 419 -12.62 15.38 28.71
C SER A 419 -13.85 15.31 27.80
N LEU A 420 -13.78 15.88 26.60
CA LEU A 420 -14.91 15.89 25.66
C LEU A 420 -15.27 14.50 25.12
N THR A 421 -14.25 13.66 24.90
CA THR A 421 -14.42 12.27 24.43
C THR A 421 -15.05 11.39 25.50
N LEU A 422 -14.62 11.56 26.75
CA LEU A 422 -15.18 10.86 27.90
C LEU A 422 -16.63 11.31 28.21
N ASN A 423 -16.95 12.59 28.00
CA ASN A 423 -18.29 13.15 28.26
C ASN A 423 -19.34 12.84 27.17
N ARG A 424 -18.96 12.56 25.92
CA ARG A 424 -19.91 12.30 24.81
C ARG A 424 -20.56 10.91 24.81
N GLY A 425 -20.38 10.10 25.85
CA GLY A 425 -20.99 8.77 25.94
C GLY A 425 -20.49 7.78 24.88
N LEU A 426 -19.32 8.04 24.27
CA LEU A 426 -18.72 7.15 23.26
C LEU A 426 -18.51 5.74 23.84
N ILE A 427 -18.24 5.64 25.14
CA ILE A 427 -18.07 4.37 25.87
C ILE A 427 -19.40 3.62 26.03
N GLU A 428 -20.54 4.30 26.21
CA GLU A 428 -21.86 3.66 26.29
C GLU A 428 -22.26 3.04 24.94
N LYS A 429 -21.99 3.71 23.81
CA LYS A 429 -22.29 3.15 22.47
C LYS A 429 -21.40 1.98 22.08
N LEU A 430 -20.22 1.88 22.65
CA LEU A 430 -19.27 0.80 22.40
C LEU A 430 -19.51 -0.42 23.30
N SER A 431 -20.40 -0.37 24.31
CA SER A 431 -20.47 -1.38 25.37
C SER A 431 -21.15 -2.70 25.01
N THR A 432 -21.68 -2.86 23.78
CA THR A 432 -22.54 -4.02 23.44
C THR A 432 -21.84 -5.15 22.70
N ASP A 433 -20.60 -4.96 22.22
CA ASP A 433 -19.84 -6.00 21.49
C ASP A 433 -18.76 -6.62 22.40
N PRO A 434 -18.90 -7.91 22.78
CA PRO A 434 -17.93 -8.65 23.58
C PRO A 434 -16.56 -8.83 22.92
N ALA A 435 -16.49 -8.89 21.58
CA ALA A 435 -15.23 -9.17 20.86
C ALA A 435 -14.20 -8.03 20.99
N LEU A 436 -14.69 -6.82 21.28
CA LEU A 436 -13.86 -5.63 21.45
C LEU A 436 -13.62 -5.29 22.93
N PHE A 437 -14.06 -6.12 23.88
CA PHE A 437 -14.05 -5.80 25.31
C PHE A 437 -12.64 -5.71 25.90
N ASP A 438 -11.75 -6.64 25.57
CA ASP A 438 -10.40 -6.67 26.14
C ASP A 438 -9.51 -5.54 25.57
N GLU A 439 -9.63 -5.20 24.29
CA GLU A 439 -8.96 -4.03 23.70
C GLU A 439 -9.43 -2.72 24.35
N LYS A 440 -10.74 -2.60 24.65
CA LYS A 440 -11.31 -1.45 25.36
C LYS A 440 -10.78 -1.34 26.79
N PHE A 441 -10.74 -2.46 27.51
CA PHE A 441 -10.25 -2.48 28.89
C PHE A 441 -8.77 -2.08 28.95
N GLN A 442 -7.97 -2.55 27.99
CA GLN A 442 -6.58 -2.15 27.87
C GLN A 442 -6.44 -0.64 27.59
N TYR A 443 -7.29 -0.06 26.72
CA TYR A 443 -7.29 1.37 26.43
C TYR A 443 -7.68 2.24 27.64
N ILE A 444 -8.72 1.85 28.39
CA ILE A 444 -9.11 2.58 29.61
C ILE A 444 -8.01 2.52 30.66
N ASN A 445 -7.35 1.37 30.84
CA ASN A 445 -6.23 1.27 31.78
C ASN A 445 -5.06 2.16 31.37
N GLN A 446 -4.72 2.21 30.08
CA GLN A 446 -3.69 3.13 29.57
C GLN A 446 -4.04 4.60 29.82
N LEU A 447 -5.31 4.99 29.63
CA LEU A 447 -5.79 6.33 29.96
C LEU A 447 -5.77 6.61 31.47
N ASN A 448 -6.08 5.61 32.30
CA ASN A 448 -6.07 5.76 33.75
C ASN A 448 -4.65 5.95 34.28
N ASP A 449 -3.71 5.10 33.84
CA ASP A 449 -2.28 5.24 34.14
C ASP A 449 -1.77 6.63 33.73
N LEU A 450 -2.20 7.10 32.56
CA LEU A 450 -1.83 8.41 32.07
C LEU A 450 -2.37 9.54 32.97
N ILE A 451 -3.65 9.52 33.31
CA ILE A 451 -4.28 10.59 34.09
C ILE A 451 -3.83 10.57 35.55
N HIS A 452 -3.59 9.38 36.12
CA HIS A 452 -2.96 9.24 37.41
C HIS A 452 -1.61 9.96 37.45
N ASN A 453 -0.77 9.74 36.43
CA ASN A 453 0.53 10.42 36.32
C ASN A 453 0.41 11.95 36.17
N TYR A 454 -0.65 12.46 35.51
CA TYR A 454 -0.92 13.90 35.43
C TYR A 454 -1.38 14.48 36.77
N SER A 455 -2.18 13.74 37.54
CA SER A 455 -2.70 14.20 38.84
C SER A 455 -1.62 14.35 39.91
N GLU A 456 -0.49 13.67 39.76
CA GLU A 456 0.68 13.74 40.66
C GLU A 456 1.59 14.96 40.40
N ILE A 457 1.27 15.81 39.40
CA ILE A 457 2.06 17.02 39.11
C ILE A 457 1.69 18.12 40.13
N LYS A 458 2.56 18.31 41.12
CA LYS A 458 2.39 19.21 42.28
C LYS A 458 2.14 20.70 41.94
N TYR A 459 2.47 21.13 40.73
CA TYR A 459 2.42 22.54 40.29
C TYR A 459 1.62 22.75 39.00
N MET A 460 0.56 21.97 38.79
CA MET A 460 -0.30 22.17 37.63
C MET A 460 -1.13 23.47 37.76
N PRO A 461 -1.23 24.32 36.72
CA PRO A 461 -2.04 25.54 36.78
C PRO A 461 -3.48 25.24 37.20
N GLY A 462 -4.05 26.07 38.08
CA GLY A 462 -5.35 25.81 38.74
C GLY A 462 -6.53 25.45 37.82
N PRO A 463 -6.64 25.95 36.58
CA PRO A 463 -7.66 25.49 35.62
C PRO A 463 -7.41 24.10 35.06
N LEU A 464 -6.14 23.72 34.82
CA LEU A 464 -5.76 22.42 34.26
C LEU A 464 -5.85 21.32 35.32
N SER A 465 -5.41 21.60 36.55
CA SER A 465 -5.56 20.70 37.70
C SER A 465 -7.01 20.28 37.92
N ARG A 466 -7.95 21.23 37.82
CA ARG A 466 -9.39 20.94 37.94
C ARG A 466 -9.90 20.03 36.83
N LYS A 467 -9.54 20.31 35.57
CA LYS A 467 -9.92 19.47 34.43
C LYS A 467 -9.34 18.05 34.51
N VAL A 468 -8.07 17.91 34.93
CA VAL A 468 -7.45 16.59 35.14
C VAL A 468 -8.17 15.81 36.24
N ALA A 469 -8.57 16.46 37.33
CA ALA A 469 -9.34 15.82 38.41
C ALA A 469 -10.75 15.39 37.95
N GLU A 470 -11.42 16.20 37.14
CA GLU A 470 -12.69 15.86 36.50
C GLU A 470 -12.55 14.64 35.58
N ILE A 471 -11.55 14.64 34.70
CA ILE A 471 -11.24 13.52 33.80
C ILE A 471 -10.95 12.24 34.59
N LYS A 472 -10.16 12.35 35.67
CA LYS A 472 -9.85 11.21 36.53
C LYS A 472 -11.12 10.58 37.11
N THR A 473 -12.04 11.42 37.58
CA THR A 473 -13.32 10.96 38.13
C THR A 473 -14.14 10.23 37.08
N ILE A 474 -14.14 10.72 35.83
CA ILE A 474 -14.84 10.05 34.73
C ILE A 474 -14.18 8.71 34.39
N ILE A 475 -12.85 8.65 34.31
CA ILE A 475 -12.11 7.40 34.01
C ILE A 475 -12.31 6.37 35.11
N ASP A 476 -12.22 6.78 36.38
CA ASP A 476 -12.46 5.89 37.54
C ASP A 476 -13.86 5.29 37.48
N HIS A 477 -14.87 6.12 37.17
CA HIS A 477 -16.26 5.66 37.01
C HIS A 477 -16.43 4.69 35.83
N GLN A 478 -15.81 4.97 34.69
CA GLN A 478 -15.87 4.09 33.50
C GLN A 478 -15.14 2.77 33.72
N THR A 479 -13.97 2.81 34.38
CA THR A 479 -13.21 1.61 34.77
C THR A 479 -14.06 0.71 35.68
N GLN A 480 -14.68 1.29 36.70
CA GLN A 480 -15.57 0.56 37.60
C GLN A 480 -16.76 -0.07 36.84
N THR A 481 -17.39 0.69 35.95
CA THR A 481 -18.50 0.21 35.12
C THR A 481 -18.08 -0.96 34.22
N MET A 482 -16.88 -0.91 33.63
CA MET A 482 -16.33 -2.00 32.83
C MET A 482 -15.99 -3.24 33.67
N VAL A 483 -15.41 -3.08 34.86
CA VAL A 483 -15.14 -4.21 35.77
C VAL A 483 -16.45 -4.92 36.13
N GLU A 484 -17.50 -4.17 36.40
CA GLU A 484 -18.83 -4.72 36.68
C GLU A 484 -19.42 -5.44 35.46
N ALA A 485 -19.28 -4.87 34.26
CA ALA A 485 -19.72 -5.49 33.01
C ALA A 485 -18.96 -6.80 32.72
N LYS A 486 -17.62 -6.82 32.86
CA LYS A 486 -16.79 -8.01 32.69
C LYS A 486 -17.21 -9.11 33.64
N THR A 487 -17.41 -8.76 34.91
CA THR A 487 -17.88 -9.69 35.94
C THR A 487 -19.23 -10.31 35.55
N ARG A 488 -20.16 -9.53 34.98
CA ARG A 488 -21.45 -10.05 34.50
C ARG A 488 -21.29 -11.01 33.32
N VAL A 489 -20.43 -10.68 32.35
CA VAL A 489 -20.13 -11.55 31.19
C VAL A 489 -19.49 -12.86 31.65
N ASP A 490 -18.49 -12.81 32.53
CA ASP A 490 -17.80 -13.98 33.06
C ASP A 490 -18.76 -14.89 33.86
N VAL A 491 -19.65 -14.29 34.66
CA VAL A 491 -20.70 -15.03 35.38
C VAL A 491 -21.69 -15.67 34.41
N ALA A 492 -22.08 -14.98 33.35
CA ALA A 492 -22.97 -15.53 32.32
C ALA A 492 -22.31 -16.70 31.56
N ALA A 493 -21.06 -16.53 31.12
CA ALA A 493 -20.28 -17.57 30.45
C ALA A 493 -20.08 -18.80 31.36
N ARG A 494 -19.79 -18.58 32.66
CA ARG A 494 -19.66 -19.68 33.63
C ARG A 494 -20.99 -20.41 33.86
N ARG A 495 -22.12 -19.68 33.91
CA ARG A 495 -23.46 -20.29 34.00
C ARG A 495 -23.79 -21.13 32.77
N GLN A 496 -23.47 -20.63 31.58
CA GLN A 496 -23.65 -21.37 30.33
C GLN A 496 -22.80 -22.65 30.32
N ARG A 497 -21.52 -22.57 30.68
CA ARG A 497 -20.64 -23.74 30.74
C ARG A 497 -21.12 -24.78 31.75
N ILE A 498 -21.63 -24.35 32.90
CA ILE A 498 -22.24 -25.26 33.88
C ILE A 498 -23.50 -25.93 33.31
N ALA A 499 -24.31 -25.21 32.53
CA ALA A 499 -25.49 -25.78 31.87
C ALA A 499 -25.10 -26.81 30.80
N GLU A 500 -24.08 -26.54 29.99
CA GLU A 500 -23.51 -27.48 29.01
C GLU A 500 -23.00 -28.75 29.69
N LEU A 501 -22.18 -28.62 30.74
CA LEU A 501 -21.67 -29.77 31.49
C LEU A 501 -22.79 -30.61 32.15
N ARG A 502 -23.89 -29.97 32.57
CA ARG A 502 -25.07 -30.67 33.08
C ARG A 502 -25.79 -31.44 31.98
N ALA A 503 -25.92 -30.86 30.79
CA ALA A 503 -26.51 -31.53 29.64
C ALA A 503 -25.64 -32.71 29.16
N GLU A 504 -24.31 -32.54 29.10
CA GLU A 504 -23.35 -33.60 28.77
C GLU A 504 -23.45 -34.77 29.76
N ASN A 505 -23.49 -34.49 31.08
CA ASN A 505 -23.64 -35.52 32.10
C ASN A 505 -25.01 -36.21 32.07
N ALA A 506 -26.09 -35.49 31.74
CA ALA A 506 -27.42 -36.07 31.60
C ALA A 506 -27.47 -37.05 30.41
N ALA A 507 -26.89 -36.67 29.27
CA ALA A 507 -26.79 -37.53 28.09
C ALA A 507 -25.95 -38.79 28.35
N ALA A 508 -24.84 -38.66 29.10
CA ALA A 508 -23.99 -39.81 29.46
C ALA A 508 -24.69 -40.82 30.41
N ASN A 509 -25.57 -40.32 31.30
CA ASN A 509 -26.35 -41.17 32.20
C ASN A 509 -27.50 -41.88 31.48
N GLU A 510 -28.10 -41.26 30.46
CA GLU A 510 -29.11 -41.92 29.63
C GLU A 510 -28.49 -43.05 28.79
N SER A 511 -27.31 -42.84 28.20
CA SER A 511 -26.61 -43.87 27.40
C SER A 511 -26.14 -45.08 28.22
N THR A 512 -25.82 -44.90 29.50
CA THR A 512 -25.40 -46.02 30.37
C THR A 512 -26.57 -46.85 30.89
N SER A 513 -27.79 -46.29 30.91
CA SER A 513 -29.00 -47.02 31.31
C SER A 513 -29.58 -47.93 30.22
N GLU A 514 -29.22 -47.72 28.94
CA GLU A 514 -29.64 -48.59 27.84
C GLU A 514 -28.73 -49.83 27.69
N GLU A 515 -27.43 -49.76 28.05
CA GLU A 515 -26.53 -50.91 27.94
C GLU A 515 -26.68 -51.95 29.09
N GLU A 516 -27.20 -51.57 30.25
CA GLU A 516 -27.36 -52.50 31.38
C GLU A 516 -28.58 -53.45 31.26
N ASN A 517 -29.48 -53.25 30.30
CA ASN A 517 -30.64 -54.13 30.10
C ASN A 517 -30.44 -55.28 29.11
N ASP A 518 -29.32 -55.34 28.37
CA ASP A 518 -29.10 -56.36 27.33
C ASP A 518 -28.09 -57.48 27.68
N ALA A 519 -27.53 -57.50 28.90
CA ALA A 519 -26.49 -58.46 29.28
C ALA A 519 -26.90 -59.43 30.40
N VAL A 520 -27.91 -60.28 30.17
CA VAL A 520 -28.10 -61.52 30.94
C VAL A 520 -28.31 -62.72 30.02
N ALA A 521 -27.20 -63.36 29.65
CA ALA A 521 -27.17 -64.79 29.31
C ALA A 521 -25.81 -65.39 29.72
N PRO A 522 -25.78 -66.43 30.58
CA PRO A 522 -24.52 -67.00 31.05
C PRO A 522 -24.05 -68.10 30.09
N ARG A 523 -22.79 -68.04 29.67
CA ARG A 523 -22.06 -69.22 29.18
C ARG A 523 -20.74 -69.39 29.92
N SER A 524 -20.72 -70.49 30.67
CA SER A 524 -19.58 -71.23 31.17
C SER A 524 -18.50 -71.46 30.12
N LEU A 525 -17.22 -71.34 30.50
CA LEU A 525 -16.22 -72.41 30.44
C LEU A 525 -14.81 -71.89 30.79
N TRP A 526 -14.20 -72.55 31.79
CA TRP A 526 -12.83 -73.09 31.83
C TRP A 526 -11.65 -72.18 31.39
N SER A 527 -10.72 -71.81 32.27
CA SER A 527 -9.65 -72.61 32.90
C SER A 527 -8.28 -72.23 32.32
N CYS A 528 -7.33 -72.03 33.23
CA CYS A 528 -5.87 -72.24 33.14
C CYS A 528 -4.96 -71.02 33.36
N CYS A 529 -4.17 -71.21 34.41
CA CYS A 529 -2.75 -70.92 34.58
C CYS A 529 -2.31 -69.61 35.26
N LYS A 530 -1.99 -69.85 36.55
CA LYS A 530 -1.01 -69.23 37.47
C LYS A 530 -1.33 -67.89 38.11
#